data_AF-A0A6J1W266-F1
#
_entry.id   AF-A0A6J1W266-F1
#
_cell.length_a   1.000
_cell.length_b   1.000
_cell.length_c   1.000
_cell.angle_alpha   90.00
_cell.angle_beta   90.00
_cell.angle_gamma   90.00
#
_symmetry.space_group_name_H-M   'P 1'
#
loop_
_entity.id
_entity.type
_entity.pdbx_description
1 polymer ?
#
loop_
_entity_poly.entity_id
_entity_poly.type
_entity_poly.pdbx_seq_one_letter_code
_entity_poly.pdbx_strand_id
1 'polypeptide(L)'
;RVPVKTFTRQVHRNWSKQDRKHRAWQLRRQHQEAVLEEKRHLGRKDGPPHLMVLVPLHANVDPQAALNLFRSHQDSVVFPAKGGPPGFALLCPRSKLRWRFVVADAGSLHAVLDLAKVADTLLFLLDAADGWDAVGDHCLSCIFAQGLPSYGLAVQGLAEQPPKKQTDCRKKLSKGTEKRFPGARLFPLHTEQETALLLQHLAGQKQQHLAFRDRRAHLLADAAEFVPSSESAAVGTLKVSGYVRGRSLNVNSLAHLVGHGDFQMSRMDAPPDPFALNPKGPGGQLGDLSSSAAEMEEEVKVLSTADPAKQESLQAEEVPDPMEGEQTWPSEEELKEAKGQSERACLGSGALSWRAPNLATVRLVGFPSENSPASQAHKFGSGRVWRPRSVAGL
;
A
#
# COMPACT_ATOMS: atom_id res chain seq x y z
N ARG A 1 -40.98 42.23 16.98
CA ARG A 1 -39.55 42.26 16.54
C ARG A 1 -38.70 41.93 17.76
N VAL A 2 -38.14 40.72 17.84
CA VAL A 2 -37.25 40.30 18.95
C VAL A 2 -35.83 40.76 18.61
N PRO A 3 -35.07 41.37 19.54
CA PRO A 3 -33.79 42.00 19.23
C PRO A 3 -32.70 40.99 18.86
N VAL A 4 -31.91 41.33 17.83
CA VAL A 4 -30.83 40.55 17.19
C VAL A 4 -29.69 40.14 18.16
N LYS A 5 -29.69 40.62 19.40
CA LYS A 5 -28.66 40.32 20.42
C LYS A 5 -28.83 38.97 21.14
N THR A 6 -29.90 38.23 20.90
CA THR A 6 -30.13 36.90 21.51
C THR A 6 -29.53 35.73 20.75
N PHE A 7 -28.95 35.93 19.56
CA PHE A 7 -28.52 34.83 18.68
C PHE A 7 -27.05 34.39 18.78
N THR A 8 -26.21 35.06 19.56
CA THR A 8 -24.75 34.76 19.59
C THR A 8 -24.18 34.59 21.00
N ARG A 9 -24.89 33.86 21.86
CA ARG A 9 -24.22 33.12 22.94
C ARG A 9 -24.13 31.66 22.49
N GLN A 10 -22.99 31.27 21.92
CA GLN A 10 -22.59 29.86 21.96
C GLN A 10 -22.41 29.53 23.44
N VAL A 11 -23.49 29.07 24.08
CA VAL A 11 -23.46 28.51 25.41
C VAL A 11 -22.48 27.35 25.32
N HIS A 12 -21.38 27.41 26.07
CA HIS A 12 -20.53 26.24 26.30
C HIS A 12 -21.46 25.13 26.79
N ARG A 13 -21.84 24.23 25.89
CA ARG A 13 -22.82 23.19 26.17
C ARG A 13 -22.14 22.23 27.12
N ASN A 14 -22.38 22.42 28.42
CA ASN A 14 -21.90 21.52 29.45
C ASN A 14 -22.67 20.21 29.30
N TRP A 15 -22.11 19.29 28.52
CA TRP A 15 -22.69 17.98 28.23
C TRP A 15 -22.98 17.25 29.54
N SER A 16 -24.22 16.75 29.68
CA SER A 16 -24.60 15.87 30.77
C SER A 16 -23.72 14.62 30.79
N LYS A 17 -23.56 13.98 31.95
CA LYS A 17 -22.86 12.68 32.05
C LYS A 17 -23.44 11.65 31.08
N GLN A 18 -24.77 11.68 30.89
CA GLN A 18 -25.47 10.80 29.94
C GLN A 18 -25.07 11.12 28.49
N ASP A 19 -25.05 12.40 28.11
CA ASP A 19 -24.68 12.80 26.75
C ASP A 19 -23.22 12.46 26.43
N ARG A 20 -22.31 12.59 27.41
CA ARG A 20 -20.90 12.18 27.26
C ARG A 20 -20.79 10.67 27.01
N LYS A 21 -21.54 9.87 27.78
CA LYS A 21 -21.58 8.41 27.61
C LYS A 21 -22.18 8.03 26.24
N HIS A 22 -23.26 8.69 25.83
CA HIS A 22 -23.89 8.45 24.54
C HIS A 22 -22.97 8.79 23.37
N ARG A 23 -22.30 9.95 23.41
CA ARG A 23 -21.30 10.34 22.41
C ARG A 23 -20.15 9.32 22.33
N ALA A 24 -19.63 8.88 23.47
CA ALA A 24 -18.58 7.87 23.50
C ALA A 24 -19.05 6.53 22.90
N TRP A 25 -20.30 6.15 23.13
CA TRP A 25 -20.89 4.96 22.51
C TRP A 25 -21.05 5.12 20.99
N GLN A 26 -21.54 6.27 20.52
CA GLN A 26 -21.65 6.56 19.08
C GLN A 26 -20.28 6.50 18.38
N LEU A 27 -19.26 7.14 18.96
CA LEU A 27 -17.90 7.12 18.41
C LEU A 27 -17.33 5.70 18.36
N ARG A 28 -17.51 4.90 19.43
CA ARG A 28 -17.07 3.51 19.45
C ARG A 28 -17.75 2.68 18.37
N ARG A 29 -19.06 2.86 18.20
CA ARG A 29 -19.84 2.16 17.17
C ARG A 29 -19.36 2.53 15.76
N GLN A 30 -19.17 3.82 15.48
CA GLN A 30 -18.66 4.30 14.19
C GLN A 30 -17.26 3.74 13.89
N HIS A 31 -16.35 3.77 14.87
CA HIS A 31 -15.02 3.18 14.71
C HIS A 31 -15.06 1.66 14.50
N GLN A 32 -15.96 0.95 15.19
CA GLN A 32 -16.14 -0.50 15.01
C GLN A 32 -16.70 -0.83 13.62
N GLU A 33 -17.70 -0.08 13.14
CA GLU A 33 -18.27 -0.24 11.81
C GLU A 33 -17.20 0.00 10.73
N ALA A 34 -16.42 1.09 10.82
CA ALA A 34 -15.34 1.38 9.89
C ALA A 34 -14.26 0.28 9.85
N VAL A 35 -13.81 -0.21 11.01
CA VAL A 35 -12.82 -1.30 11.07
C VAL A 35 -13.38 -2.62 10.53
N LEU A 36 -14.68 -2.88 10.70
CA LEU A 36 -15.33 -4.08 10.16
C LEU A 36 -15.47 -4.01 8.64
N GLU A 37 -15.76 -2.83 8.08
CA GLU A 37 -15.79 -2.59 6.64
C GLU A 37 -14.40 -2.83 6.02
N GLU A 38 -13.35 -2.23 6.57
CA GLU A 38 -11.97 -2.45 6.12
C GLU A 38 -11.60 -3.96 6.13
N LYS A 39 -11.97 -4.69 7.18
CA LYS A 39 -11.72 -6.14 7.29
C LYS A 39 -12.59 -7.00 6.36
N ARG A 40 -13.67 -6.48 5.81
CA ARG A 40 -14.53 -7.19 4.83
C ARG A 40 -13.97 -7.08 3.42
N HIS A 41 -13.27 -5.99 3.11
CA HIS A 41 -12.68 -5.74 1.79
C HIS A 41 -11.49 -6.65 1.45
N LEU A 42 -10.95 -7.44 2.38
CA LEU A 42 -9.78 -8.29 2.15
C LEU A 42 -10.05 -9.76 2.49
N GLY A 43 -9.73 -10.66 1.54
CA GLY A 43 -9.69 -12.10 1.76
C GLY A 43 -11.04 -12.78 1.99
N ARG A 44 -12.17 -12.06 1.87
CA ARG A 44 -13.53 -12.61 2.08
C ARG A 44 -14.27 -12.79 0.74
N LYS A 45 -15.59 -12.98 0.81
CA LYS A 45 -16.46 -13.27 -0.34
C LYS A 45 -16.37 -12.19 -1.43
N ASP A 46 -16.42 -10.92 -1.02
CA ASP A 46 -16.54 -9.78 -1.95
C ASP A 46 -15.18 -9.11 -2.23
N GLY A 47 -14.17 -9.36 -1.39
CA GLY A 47 -12.84 -8.75 -1.50
C GLY A 47 -11.80 -9.69 -2.11
N PRO A 48 -10.75 -9.18 -2.77
CA PRO A 48 -9.73 -10.02 -3.41
C PRO A 48 -9.06 -11.00 -2.43
N PRO A 49 -8.48 -12.11 -2.93
CA PRO A 49 -7.70 -13.01 -2.09
C PRO A 49 -6.58 -12.28 -1.34
N HIS A 50 -6.31 -12.66 -0.10
CA HIS A 50 -5.23 -12.07 0.69
C HIS A 50 -3.88 -12.48 0.10
N LEU A 51 -3.15 -11.52 -0.45
CA LEU A 51 -1.87 -11.75 -1.11
C LEU A 51 -0.74 -11.78 -0.08
N MET A 52 -0.19 -12.97 0.11
CA MET A 52 0.98 -13.21 0.94
C MET A 52 2.20 -13.51 0.06
N VAL A 53 3.24 -12.69 0.21
CA VAL A 53 4.51 -12.91 -0.47
C VAL A 53 5.52 -13.45 0.54
N LEU A 54 6.09 -14.61 0.24
CA LEU A 54 7.15 -15.22 1.03
C LEU A 54 8.50 -14.67 0.53
N VAL A 55 9.27 -14.10 1.45
CA VAL A 55 10.61 -13.56 1.17
C VAL A 55 11.61 -14.33 2.02
N PRO A 56 12.39 -15.27 1.44
CA PRO A 56 13.49 -15.90 2.15
C PRO A 56 14.64 -14.90 2.34
N LEU A 57 15.08 -14.72 3.59
CA LEU A 57 16.14 -13.76 3.95
C LEU A 57 17.50 -14.41 4.17
N HIS A 58 17.59 -15.72 4.00
CA HIS A 58 18.81 -16.48 4.20
C HIS A 58 18.89 -17.63 3.20
N ALA A 59 20.09 -17.90 2.66
CA ALA A 59 20.30 -18.96 1.67
C ALA A 59 19.92 -20.38 2.14
N ASN A 60 20.01 -20.66 3.45
CA ASN A 60 19.65 -21.97 4.02
C ASN A 60 18.14 -22.22 4.15
N VAL A 61 17.29 -21.22 3.86
CA VAL A 61 15.84 -21.29 4.07
C VAL A 61 15.15 -21.72 2.79
N ASP A 62 14.38 -22.80 2.86
CA ASP A 62 13.61 -23.29 1.71
C ASP A 62 12.17 -22.71 1.72
N PRO A 63 11.82 -21.83 0.77
CA PRO A 63 10.45 -21.34 0.64
C PRO A 63 9.46 -22.44 0.23
N GLN A 64 9.90 -23.48 -0.50
CA GLN A 64 9.02 -24.56 -0.95
C GLN A 64 8.58 -25.46 0.21
N ALA A 65 9.47 -25.75 1.16
CA ALA A 65 9.12 -26.44 2.40
C ALA A 65 7.99 -25.71 3.17
N ALA A 66 8.09 -24.37 3.30
CA ALA A 66 7.00 -23.58 3.90
C ALA A 66 5.70 -23.66 3.09
N LEU A 67 5.77 -23.55 1.76
CA LEU A 67 4.60 -23.69 0.90
C LEU A 67 3.91 -25.05 1.05
N ASN A 68 4.68 -26.13 1.19
CA ASN A 68 4.14 -27.46 1.39
C ASN A 68 3.39 -27.60 2.72
N LEU A 69 3.90 -26.98 3.79
CA LEU A 69 3.20 -26.91 5.08
C LEU A 69 1.89 -26.11 4.99
N PHE A 70 1.86 -25.05 4.20
CA PHE A 70 0.63 -24.29 3.94
C PHE A 70 -0.40 -25.11 3.14
N ARG A 71 0.06 -25.98 2.22
CA ARG A 71 -0.81 -26.87 1.42
C ARG A 71 -1.40 -28.03 2.21
N SER A 72 -0.66 -28.57 3.16
CA SER A 72 -1.09 -29.75 3.92
C SER A 72 -2.13 -29.44 5.01
N HIS A 73 -2.49 -28.17 5.18
CA HIS A 73 -3.50 -27.75 6.14
C HIS A 73 -4.85 -28.42 5.86
N GLN A 74 -5.28 -29.28 6.78
CA GLN A 74 -6.56 -29.98 6.75
C GLN A 74 -7.71 -28.96 6.61
N ASP A 75 -8.72 -29.28 5.80
CA ASP A 75 -9.85 -28.41 5.43
C ASP A 75 -9.59 -27.30 4.39
N SER A 76 -8.38 -27.21 3.80
CA SER A 76 -8.09 -26.20 2.77
C SER A 76 -8.14 -26.77 1.35
N VAL A 77 -8.66 -25.99 0.40
CA VAL A 77 -8.66 -26.33 -1.03
C VAL A 77 -7.53 -25.56 -1.71
N VAL A 78 -6.58 -26.29 -2.27
CA VAL A 78 -5.41 -25.72 -2.96
C VAL A 78 -5.72 -25.63 -4.45
N PHE A 79 -5.54 -24.44 -5.02
CA PHE A 79 -5.59 -24.22 -6.45
C PHE A 79 -4.19 -23.88 -6.96
N PRO A 80 -3.61 -24.69 -7.87
CA PRO A 80 -2.33 -24.37 -8.48
C PRO A 80 -2.45 -23.11 -9.34
N ALA A 81 -1.40 -22.29 -9.35
CA ALA A 81 -1.33 -21.16 -10.28
C ALA A 81 -1.27 -21.69 -11.72
N LYS A 82 -2.20 -21.23 -12.57
CA LYS A 82 -2.25 -21.57 -14.01
C LYS A 82 -1.26 -20.76 -14.84
N GLY A 83 -0.72 -19.67 -14.28
CA GLY A 83 0.28 -18.78 -14.88
C GLY A 83 0.84 -17.78 -13.84
N GLY A 84 1.75 -16.90 -14.28
CA GLY A 84 2.31 -15.82 -13.44
C GLY A 84 3.42 -16.27 -12.47
N PRO A 85 3.69 -15.49 -11.39
CA PRO A 85 4.76 -15.81 -10.45
C PRO A 85 4.43 -17.09 -9.66
N PRO A 86 5.46 -17.90 -9.34
CA PRO A 86 5.29 -19.21 -8.73
C PRO A 86 4.55 -19.11 -7.39
N GLY A 87 3.51 -19.92 -7.25
CA GLY A 87 2.70 -19.96 -6.04
C GLY A 87 1.40 -20.73 -6.21
N PHE A 88 0.48 -20.53 -5.26
CA PHE A 88 -0.84 -21.16 -5.29
C PHE A 88 -1.88 -20.28 -4.58
N ALA A 89 -3.15 -20.51 -4.88
CA ALA A 89 -4.25 -19.96 -4.12
C ALA A 89 -4.76 -21.01 -3.12
N LEU A 90 -5.07 -20.56 -1.90
CA LEU A 90 -5.58 -21.40 -0.83
C LEU A 90 -6.94 -20.88 -0.39
N LEU A 91 -7.93 -21.76 -0.46
CA LEU A 91 -9.25 -21.49 0.06
C LEU A 91 -9.43 -22.20 1.39
N CYS A 92 -9.77 -21.45 2.43
CA CYS A 92 -10.06 -22.01 3.76
C CYS A 92 -11.55 -21.76 4.09
N PRO A 93 -12.45 -22.72 3.80
CA PRO A 93 -13.89 -22.57 4.03
C PRO A 93 -14.25 -22.34 5.50
N ARG A 94 -13.54 -23.00 6.42
CA ARG A 94 -13.76 -22.88 7.87
C ARG A 94 -13.54 -21.46 8.40
N SER A 95 -12.46 -20.81 7.97
CA SER A 95 -12.17 -19.42 8.32
C SER A 95 -12.86 -18.41 7.39
N LYS A 96 -13.48 -18.88 6.29
CA LYS A 96 -14.05 -18.08 5.21
C LYS A 96 -13.05 -17.07 4.66
N LEU A 97 -11.82 -17.54 4.45
CA LEU A 97 -10.70 -16.73 3.96
C LEU A 97 -10.14 -17.31 2.68
N ARG A 98 -9.67 -16.41 1.82
CA ARG A 98 -8.98 -16.69 0.57
C ARG A 98 -7.59 -16.14 0.65
N TRP A 99 -6.61 -16.96 0.31
CA TRP A 99 -5.21 -16.57 0.27
C TRP A 99 -4.64 -16.80 -1.11
N ARG A 100 -3.68 -15.95 -1.48
CA ARG A 100 -2.80 -16.15 -2.63
C ARG A 100 -1.38 -16.10 -2.10
N PHE A 101 -0.67 -17.21 -2.17
CA PHE A 101 0.74 -17.28 -1.80
C PHE A 101 1.60 -17.12 -3.04
N VAL A 102 2.59 -16.25 -2.97
CA VAL A 102 3.60 -16.06 -4.02
C VAL A 102 4.97 -16.14 -3.36
N VAL A 103 5.93 -16.79 -4.00
CA VAL A 103 7.32 -16.80 -3.54
C VAL A 103 8.10 -15.77 -4.33
N ALA A 104 8.79 -14.88 -3.61
CA ALA A 104 9.74 -13.98 -4.24
C ALA A 104 11.04 -14.73 -4.52
N ASP A 105 11.57 -14.55 -5.74
CA ASP A 105 12.88 -15.09 -6.10
C ASP A 105 13.97 -14.29 -5.38
N ALA A 106 14.71 -14.95 -4.48
CA ALA A 106 15.81 -14.31 -3.73
C ALA A 106 17.00 -13.91 -4.63
N GLY A 107 17.10 -14.47 -5.84
CA GLY A 107 18.17 -14.11 -6.78
C GLY A 107 18.02 -12.71 -7.37
N SER A 108 16.80 -12.15 -7.41
CA SER A 108 16.51 -10.90 -8.11
C SER A 108 15.84 -9.86 -7.19
N LEU A 109 16.63 -8.87 -6.76
CA LEU A 109 16.15 -7.76 -5.91
C LEU A 109 14.92 -7.05 -6.52
N HIS A 110 14.93 -6.80 -7.83
CA HIS A 110 13.81 -6.14 -8.51
C HIS A 110 12.51 -6.93 -8.40
N ALA A 111 12.56 -8.26 -8.56
CA ALA A 111 11.36 -9.10 -8.42
C ALA A 111 10.81 -9.07 -6.99
N VAL A 112 11.69 -9.08 -5.98
CA VAL A 112 11.30 -8.94 -4.57
C VAL A 112 10.59 -7.61 -4.32
N LEU A 113 11.15 -6.50 -4.79
CA LEU A 113 10.58 -5.15 -4.60
C LEU A 113 9.27 -4.96 -5.39
N ASP A 114 9.16 -5.56 -6.56
CA ASP A 114 7.96 -5.51 -7.40
C ASP A 114 6.82 -6.35 -6.85
N LEU A 115 7.12 -7.46 -6.19
CA LEU A 115 6.12 -8.23 -5.44
C LEU A 115 5.77 -7.54 -4.12
N ALA A 116 6.75 -6.97 -3.42
CA ALA A 116 6.54 -6.32 -2.13
C ALA A 116 5.61 -5.10 -2.21
N LYS A 117 5.68 -4.31 -3.29
CA LYS A 117 4.78 -3.15 -3.47
C LYS A 117 3.31 -3.54 -3.68
N VAL A 118 3.04 -4.75 -4.15
CA VAL A 118 1.68 -5.25 -4.42
C VAL A 118 1.15 -6.11 -3.26
N ALA A 119 2.03 -6.75 -2.49
CA ALA A 119 1.67 -7.63 -1.39
C ALA A 119 0.79 -6.96 -0.32
N ASP A 120 -0.25 -7.66 0.14
CA ASP A 120 -0.97 -7.22 1.35
C ASP A 120 -0.14 -7.53 2.59
N THR A 121 0.50 -8.71 2.60
CA THR A 121 1.34 -9.17 3.70
C THR A 121 2.64 -9.80 3.20
N LEU A 122 3.77 -9.37 3.77
CA LEU A 122 5.08 -9.99 3.58
C LEU A 122 5.35 -11.00 4.70
N LEU A 123 5.64 -12.24 4.33
CA LEU A 123 6.13 -13.24 5.27
C LEU A 123 7.64 -13.39 5.09
N PHE A 124 8.41 -12.84 6.04
CA PHE A 124 9.85 -13.00 6.05
C PHE A 124 10.20 -14.35 6.66
N LEU A 125 10.93 -15.17 5.91
CA LEU A 125 11.44 -16.45 6.37
C LEU A 125 12.88 -16.27 6.86
N LEU A 126 13.09 -16.62 8.12
CA LEU A 126 14.34 -16.47 8.86
C LEU A 126 14.94 -17.83 9.15
N ASP A 127 16.26 -17.88 9.17
CA ASP A 127 17.02 -19.03 9.66
C ASP A 127 17.06 -19.06 11.20
N ALA A 128 17.13 -20.26 11.78
CA ALA A 128 17.15 -20.45 13.23
C ALA A 128 18.49 -20.07 13.90
N ALA A 129 19.61 -20.13 13.16
CA ALA A 129 20.94 -19.87 13.71
C ALA A 129 21.32 -18.39 13.55
N ASP A 130 21.27 -17.89 12.31
CA ASP A 130 21.80 -16.56 11.95
C ASP A 130 20.70 -15.52 11.73
N GLY A 131 19.47 -15.96 11.44
CA GLY A 131 18.32 -15.09 11.18
C GLY A 131 18.23 -14.66 9.72
N TRP A 132 19.12 -13.76 9.28
CA TRP A 132 19.20 -13.28 7.90
C TRP A 132 20.65 -13.07 7.45
N ASP A 133 20.90 -13.21 6.16
CA ASP A 133 22.23 -13.02 5.57
C ASP A 133 22.45 -11.54 5.14
N ALA A 134 23.63 -11.25 4.60
CA ALA A 134 23.97 -9.91 4.12
C ALA A 134 23.10 -9.47 2.93
N VAL A 135 22.68 -10.40 2.07
CA VAL A 135 21.80 -10.11 0.93
C VAL A 135 20.39 -9.80 1.43
N GLY A 136 19.91 -10.56 2.41
CA GLY A 136 18.66 -10.36 3.14
C GLY A 136 18.63 -9.02 3.87
N ASP A 137 19.73 -8.61 4.52
CA ASP A 137 19.81 -7.28 5.15
C ASP A 137 19.75 -6.14 4.12
N HIS A 138 20.36 -6.33 2.94
CA HIS A 138 20.23 -5.39 1.82
C HIS A 138 18.79 -5.33 1.30
N CYS A 139 18.16 -6.48 1.02
CA CYS A 139 16.77 -6.58 0.60
C CYS A 139 15.82 -5.93 1.61
N LEU A 140 16.00 -6.21 2.91
CA LEU A 140 15.23 -5.59 3.98
C LEU A 140 15.38 -4.06 3.95
N SER A 141 16.60 -3.56 3.84
CA SER A 141 16.87 -2.11 3.77
C SER A 141 16.14 -1.45 2.59
N CYS A 142 16.11 -2.11 1.43
CA CYS A 142 15.36 -1.64 0.27
C CYS A 142 13.83 -1.66 0.51
N ILE A 143 13.30 -2.74 1.09
CA ILE A 143 11.86 -2.86 1.38
C ILE A 143 11.43 -1.80 2.43
N PHE A 144 12.25 -1.57 3.46
CA PHE A 144 11.99 -0.53 4.46
C PHE A 144 11.96 0.87 3.84
N ALA A 145 12.86 1.16 2.89
CA ALA A 145 12.90 2.44 2.19
C ALA A 145 11.70 2.62 1.24
N GLN A 146 11.26 1.55 0.57
CA GLN A 146 10.11 1.55 -0.35
C GLN A 146 8.76 1.71 0.39
N GLY A 147 8.69 1.16 1.60
CA GLY A 147 7.49 1.16 2.43
C GLY A 147 7.03 -0.27 2.73
N LEU A 148 7.11 -0.65 4.01
CA LEU A 148 6.78 -1.99 4.47
C LEU A 148 5.25 -2.16 4.57
N PRO A 149 4.63 -3.11 3.85
CA PRO A 149 3.24 -3.51 4.09
C PRO A 149 3.13 -4.25 5.44
N SER A 150 1.95 -4.81 5.74
CA SER A 150 1.86 -5.72 6.88
C SER A 150 2.87 -6.86 6.75
N TYR A 151 3.50 -7.25 7.85
CA TYR A 151 4.51 -8.29 7.82
C TYR A 151 4.29 -9.33 8.91
N GLY A 152 4.77 -10.54 8.65
CA GLY A 152 4.91 -11.64 9.60
C GLY A 152 6.34 -12.18 9.57
N LEU A 153 6.82 -12.67 10.70
CA LEU A 153 8.15 -13.27 10.82
C LEU A 153 8.02 -14.75 11.12
N ALA A 154 8.56 -15.57 10.23
CA ALA A 154 8.57 -17.01 10.35
C ALA A 154 10.00 -17.53 10.46
N VAL A 155 10.22 -18.53 11.31
CA VAL A 155 11.54 -19.13 11.54
C VAL A 155 11.50 -20.59 11.10
N GLN A 156 12.42 -20.98 10.22
CA GLN A 156 12.68 -22.36 9.83
C GLN A 156 13.96 -22.90 10.49
N GLY A 157 14.15 -24.22 10.50
CA GLY A 157 15.37 -24.84 11.04
C GLY A 157 15.45 -24.94 12.57
N LEU A 158 14.43 -24.48 13.31
CA LEU A 158 14.45 -24.56 14.77
C LEU A 158 14.37 -26.00 15.28
N ALA A 159 13.63 -26.88 14.60
CA ALA A 159 13.46 -28.28 14.99
C ALA A 159 14.74 -29.12 14.83
N GLU A 160 15.65 -28.72 13.95
CA GLU A 160 16.93 -29.40 13.71
C GLU A 160 17.92 -29.17 14.87
N GLN A 161 17.72 -28.12 15.67
CA GLN A 161 18.51 -27.85 16.85
C GLN A 161 18.02 -28.68 18.05
N PRO A 162 18.91 -29.12 18.95
CA PRO A 162 18.50 -29.83 20.16
C PRO A 162 17.61 -28.94 21.05
N PRO A 163 16.62 -29.49 21.77
CA PRO A 163 15.56 -28.73 22.45
C PRO A 163 16.08 -27.69 23.45
N LYS A 164 17.23 -27.95 24.08
CA LYS A 164 17.90 -26.99 24.97
C LYS A 164 18.43 -25.76 24.22
N LYS A 165 18.95 -25.94 23.00
CA LYS A 165 19.44 -24.83 22.16
C LYS A 165 18.31 -24.10 21.45
N GLN A 166 17.17 -24.75 21.18
CA GLN A 166 16.03 -24.11 20.52
C GLN A 166 15.53 -22.86 21.25
N THR A 167 15.38 -22.95 22.58
CA THR A 167 14.91 -21.82 23.39
C THR A 167 15.92 -20.68 23.40
N ASP A 168 17.21 -20.99 23.43
CA ASP A 168 18.30 -20.01 23.39
C ASP A 168 18.43 -19.36 22.02
N CYS A 169 18.36 -20.13 20.92
CA CYS A 169 18.34 -19.62 19.55
C CYS A 169 17.15 -18.69 19.33
N ARG A 170 15.95 -19.09 19.78
CA ARG A 170 14.77 -18.23 19.69
C ARG A 170 14.93 -16.93 20.45
N LYS A 171 15.50 -16.95 21.66
CA LYS A 171 15.79 -15.73 22.44
C LYS A 171 16.84 -14.85 21.75
N LYS A 172 17.89 -15.43 21.17
CA LYS A 172 18.90 -14.70 20.40
C LYS A 172 18.29 -14.04 19.18
N LEU A 173 17.50 -14.77 18.40
CA LEU A 173 16.77 -14.25 17.26
C LEU A 173 15.80 -13.14 17.66
N SER A 174 14.99 -13.33 18.71
CA SER A 174 14.10 -12.27 19.20
C SER A 174 14.85 -10.97 19.51
N LYS A 175 16.02 -11.05 20.16
CA LYS A 175 16.87 -9.88 20.43
C LYS A 175 17.46 -9.25 19.17
N GLY A 176 17.84 -10.06 18.18
CA GLY A 176 18.34 -9.57 16.90
C GLY A 176 17.25 -8.87 16.09
N THR A 177 16.11 -9.53 15.96
CA THR A 177 14.90 -9.05 15.30
C THR A 177 14.38 -7.76 15.91
N GLU A 178 14.42 -7.60 17.23
CA GLU A 178 13.90 -6.40 17.92
C GLU A 178 14.58 -5.10 17.46
N LYS A 179 15.81 -5.16 16.96
CA LYS A 179 16.51 -4.00 16.38
C LYS A 179 15.89 -3.50 15.07
N ARG A 180 15.41 -4.42 14.22
CA ARG A 180 14.83 -4.11 12.90
C ARG A 180 13.30 -4.07 12.93
N PHE A 181 12.68 -4.94 13.73
CA PHE A 181 11.24 -5.15 13.85
C PHE A 181 10.81 -5.07 15.33
N PRO A 182 10.54 -3.85 15.84
CA PRO A 182 10.18 -3.68 17.24
C PRO A 182 8.82 -4.32 17.54
N GLY A 183 8.77 -5.18 18.57
CA GLY A 183 7.54 -5.83 19.04
C GLY A 183 6.98 -6.92 18.10
N ALA A 184 7.73 -7.34 17.09
CA ALA A 184 7.30 -8.38 16.16
C ALA A 184 7.35 -9.78 16.79
N ARG A 185 6.29 -10.58 16.57
CA ARG A 185 6.21 -11.96 17.05
C ARG A 185 6.85 -12.91 16.04
N LEU A 186 7.76 -13.76 16.52
CA LEU A 186 8.35 -14.85 15.74
C LEU A 186 7.47 -16.10 15.80
N PHE A 187 7.15 -16.66 14.63
CA PHE A 187 6.41 -17.90 14.47
C PHE A 187 7.33 -19.02 13.97
N PRO A 188 7.49 -20.14 14.70
CA PRO A 188 8.17 -21.31 14.16
C PRO A 188 7.32 -21.93 13.03
N LEU A 189 7.95 -22.34 11.94
CA LEU A 189 7.33 -23.11 10.87
C LEU A 189 7.91 -24.53 10.87
N HIS A 190 7.32 -25.40 11.68
CA HIS A 190 7.67 -26.82 11.69
C HIS A 190 6.44 -27.71 11.52
N THR A 191 5.35 -27.35 12.21
CA THR A 191 4.13 -28.15 12.22
C THR A 191 2.98 -27.46 11.49
N GLU A 192 2.02 -28.25 11.03
CA GLU A 192 0.77 -27.74 10.43
C GLU A 192 -0.02 -26.89 11.42
N GLN A 193 0.01 -27.25 12.71
CA GLN A 193 -0.68 -26.51 13.77
C GLN A 193 -0.09 -25.11 13.97
N GLU A 194 1.24 -24.98 13.96
CA GLU A 194 1.91 -23.67 14.03
C GLU A 194 1.60 -22.82 12.79
N THR A 195 1.56 -23.46 11.62
CA THR A 195 1.20 -22.83 10.35
C THR A 195 -0.24 -22.32 10.38
N ALA A 196 -1.17 -23.10 10.93
CA ALA A 196 -2.55 -22.68 11.16
C ALA A 196 -2.65 -21.46 12.09
N LEU A 197 -1.88 -21.46 13.17
CA LEU A 197 -1.81 -20.33 14.11
C LEU A 197 -1.23 -19.07 13.44
N LEU A 198 -0.22 -19.23 12.59
CA LEU A 198 0.33 -18.13 11.78
C LEU A 198 -0.74 -17.57 10.84
N LEU A 199 -1.43 -18.42 10.06
CA LEU A 199 -2.49 -17.96 9.15
C LEU A 199 -3.63 -17.26 9.89
N GLN A 200 -4.04 -17.78 11.04
CA GLN A 200 -5.05 -17.13 11.89
C GLN A 200 -4.57 -15.78 12.42
N HIS A 201 -3.28 -15.67 12.79
CA HIS A 201 -2.70 -14.41 13.23
C HIS A 201 -2.70 -13.38 12.10
N LEU A 202 -2.22 -13.76 10.92
CA LEU A 202 -2.14 -12.90 9.74
C LEU A 202 -3.54 -12.48 9.24
N ALA A 203 -4.53 -13.37 9.34
CA ALA A 203 -5.93 -13.06 9.03
C ALA A 203 -6.53 -11.98 9.95
N GLY A 204 -6.14 -12.00 11.23
CA GLY A 204 -6.61 -11.05 12.23
C GLY A 204 -5.81 -9.76 12.30
N GLN A 205 -4.64 -9.73 11.65
CA GLN A 205 -3.69 -8.63 11.70
C GLN A 205 -4.29 -7.36 11.10
N LYS A 206 -4.04 -6.23 11.77
CA LYS A 206 -4.37 -4.92 11.22
C LYS A 206 -3.49 -4.68 10.00
N GLN A 207 -4.12 -4.39 8.87
CA GLN A 207 -3.40 -4.11 7.63
C GLN A 207 -2.73 -2.73 7.70
N GLN A 208 -1.48 -2.66 7.24
CA GLN A 208 -0.81 -1.39 7.03
C GLN A 208 -1.19 -0.82 5.67
N HIS A 209 -1.55 0.46 5.68
CA HIS A 209 -2.02 1.21 4.53
C HIS A 209 -0.87 2.00 3.92
N LEU A 210 -0.44 1.60 2.73
CA LEU A 210 0.62 2.27 1.97
C LEU A 210 -0.02 3.36 1.11
N ALA A 211 0.33 4.62 1.37
CA ALA A 211 -0.34 5.78 0.75
C ALA A 211 -0.30 5.76 -0.79
N PHE A 212 0.78 5.28 -1.41
CA PHE A 212 0.88 5.20 -2.87
C PHE A 212 -0.02 4.10 -3.44
N ARG A 213 -0.19 2.99 -2.71
CA ARG A 213 -0.98 1.82 -3.11
C ARG A 213 -2.47 2.10 -2.98
N ASP A 214 -2.88 2.77 -1.91
CA ASP A 214 -4.30 3.00 -1.64
C ASP A 214 -4.89 4.12 -2.51
N ARG A 215 -4.06 5.02 -3.01
CA ARG A 215 -4.49 6.12 -3.90
C ARG A 215 -4.68 5.69 -5.36
N ARG A 216 -4.12 4.54 -5.78
CA ARG A 216 -4.10 4.07 -7.17
C ARG A 216 -4.70 2.68 -7.28
N ALA A 217 -5.36 2.39 -8.40
CA ALA A 217 -5.75 1.02 -8.72
C ALA A 217 -4.50 0.24 -9.15
N HIS A 218 -4.36 -0.99 -8.68
CA HIS A 218 -3.26 -1.87 -9.07
C HIS A 218 -3.75 -3.32 -9.07
N LEU A 219 -3.03 -4.18 -9.79
CA LEU A 219 -3.41 -5.58 -10.01
C LEU A 219 -2.15 -6.43 -10.10
N LEU A 220 -2.20 -7.63 -9.54
CA LEU A 220 -1.22 -8.68 -9.79
C LEU A 220 -1.77 -9.61 -10.87
N ALA A 221 -1.00 -9.82 -11.94
CA ALA A 221 -1.39 -10.72 -13.01
C ALA A 221 -1.28 -12.18 -12.56
N ASP A 222 -2.41 -12.89 -12.54
CA ASP A 222 -2.45 -14.34 -12.31
C ASP A 222 -2.35 -15.11 -13.63
N ALA A 223 -2.88 -14.55 -14.72
CA ALA A 223 -2.69 -15.08 -16.08
C ALA A 223 -2.52 -13.91 -17.06
N ALA A 224 -1.63 -14.10 -18.04
CA ALA A 224 -1.37 -13.14 -19.08
C ALA A 224 -1.31 -13.86 -20.42
N GLU A 225 -2.13 -13.43 -21.37
CA GLU A 225 -2.19 -13.97 -22.73
C GLU A 225 -1.97 -12.84 -23.74
N PHE A 226 -1.02 -13.03 -24.64
CA PHE A 226 -0.74 -12.04 -25.68
C PHE A 226 -1.40 -12.45 -26.99
N VAL A 227 -2.24 -11.58 -27.55
CA VAL A 227 -2.86 -11.76 -28.85
C VAL A 227 -2.21 -10.77 -29.83
N PRO A 228 -1.37 -11.24 -30.78
CA PRO A 228 -0.71 -10.36 -31.74
C PRO A 228 -1.73 -9.69 -32.67
N SER A 229 -1.43 -8.47 -33.10
CA SER A 229 -2.24 -7.76 -34.09
C SER A 229 -2.03 -8.33 -35.50
N SER A 230 -3.03 -8.18 -36.37
CA SER A 230 -2.95 -8.63 -37.77
C SER A 230 -1.87 -7.90 -38.58
N GLU A 231 -1.46 -6.70 -38.15
CA GLU A 231 -0.54 -5.83 -38.88
C GLU A 231 0.92 -5.98 -38.44
N SER A 232 1.18 -6.40 -37.20
CA SER A 232 2.54 -6.67 -36.72
C SER A 232 2.56 -7.74 -35.64
N ALA A 233 3.51 -8.67 -35.73
CA ALA A 233 3.70 -9.71 -34.71
C ALA A 233 4.24 -9.15 -33.37
N ALA A 234 4.83 -7.95 -33.40
CA ALA A 234 5.46 -7.32 -32.24
C ALA A 234 4.51 -6.42 -31.42
N VAL A 235 3.41 -5.92 -32.01
CA VAL A 235 2.40 -5.13 -31.32
C VAL A 235 1.10 -5.92 -31.27
N GLY A 236 0.48 -5.98 -30.10
CA GLY A 236 -0.72 -6.77 -29.90
C GLY A 236 -1.46 -6.39 -28.64
N THR A 237 -2.57 -7.08 -28.41
CA THR A 237 -3.42 -6.88 -27.24
C THR A 237 -3.02 -7.87 -26.15
N LEU A 238 -2.55 -7.34 -25.02
CA LEU A 238 -2.27 -8.15 -23.84
C LEU A 238 -3.53 -8.30 -22.99
N LYS A 239 -4.02 -9.53 -22.84
CA LYS A 239 -5.09 -9.88 -21.91
C LYS A 239 -4.48 -10.23 -20.56
N VAL A 240 -4.72 -9.39 -19.56
CA VAL A 240 -4.25 -9.60 -18.19
C VAL A 240 -5.43 -9.91 -17.29
N SER A 241 -5.37 -11.07 -16.64
CA SER A 241 -6.38 -11.52 -15.68
C SER A 241 -5.80 -11.48 -14.27
N GLY A 242 -6.57 -10.89 -13.35
CA GLY A 242 -6.20 -10.82 -11.94
C GLY A 242 -7.23 -10.02 -11.13
N TYR A 243 -6.93 -9.82 -9.86
CA TYR A 243 -7.82 -9.12 -8.95
C TYR A 243 -7.41 -7.64 -8.80
N VAL A 244 -8.37 -6.74 -9.01
CA VAL A 244 -8.17 -5.30 -8.80
C VAL A 244 -8.10 -4.99 -7.30
N ARG A 245 -7.11 -4.18 -6.92
CA ARG A 245 -6.84 -3.76 -5.54
C ARG A 245 -6.70 -2.24 -5.45
N GLY A 246 -6.95 -1.69 -4.27
CA GLY A 246 -6.91 -0.25 -4.02
C GLY A 246 -8.21 0.43 -4.46
N ARG A 247 -8.13 1.28 -5.49
CA ARG A 247 -9.30 2.00 -6.04
C ARG A 247 -9.93 1.24 -7.21
N SER A 248 -11.13 1.67 -7.60
CA SER A 248 -11.79 1.20 -8.83
C SER A 248 -10.93 1.53 -10.06
N LEU A 249 -10.73 0.55 -10.92
CA LEU A 249 -10.02 0.71 -12.18
C LEU A 249 -10.93 1.40 -13.22
N ASN A 250 -10.39 2.37 -13.95
CA ASN A 250 -11.09 3.08 -15.03
C ASN A 250 -10.45 2.68 -16.38
N VAL A 251 -11.25 2.35 -17.39
CA VAL A 251 -10.73 1.94 -18.71
C VAL A 251 -10.09 3.10 -19.47
N ASN A 252 -10.57 4.33 -19.24
CA ASN A 252 -10.09 5.49 -19.96
C ASN A 252 -8.74 6.02 -19.43
N SER A 253 -8.31 5.58 -18.23
CA SER A 253 -7.02 5.97 -17.67
C SER A 253 -5.88 5.12 -18.21
N LEU A 254 -4.65 5.65 -18.20
CA LEU A 254 -3.45 4.89 -18.57
C LEU A 254 -3.14 3.77 -17.56
N ALA A 255 -2.61 2.66 -18.06
CA ALA A 255 -2.08 1.55 -17.27
C ALA A 255 -0.56 1.47 -17.41
N HIS A 256 0.16 1.52 -16.28
CA HIS A 256 1.60 1.36 -16.25
C HIS A 256 1.97 -0.11 -16.01
N LEU A 257 2.69 -0.72 -16.95
CA LEU A 257 3.33 -2.01 -16.75
C LEU A 257 4.75 -1.78 -16.22
N VAL A 258 5.00 -2.29 -15.02
CA VAL A 258 6.28 -2.16 -14.34
C VAL A 258 7.39 -2.73 -15.23
N GLY A 259 8.41 -1.92 -15.51
CA GLY A 259 9.55 -2.30 -16.35
C GLY A 259 9.31 -2.19 -17.87
N HIS A 260 8.07 -1.94 -18.30
CA HIS A 260 7.71 -1.87 -19.73
C HIS A 260 7.13 -0.53 -20.18
N GLY A 261 6.58 0.28 -19.26
CA GLY A 261 6.10 1.64 -19.55
C GLY A 261 4.58 1.80 -19.45
N ASP A 262 4.07 2.88 -20.04
CA ASP A 262 2.65 3.27 -19.99
C ASP A 262 1.90 2.84 -21.24
N PHE A 263 0.69 2.30 -21.04
CA PHE A 263 -0.16 1.75 -22.10
C PHE A 263 -1.61 2.18 -21.93
N GLN A 264 -2.33 2.28 -23.05
CA GLN A 264 -3.77 2.52 -23.05
C GLN A 264 -4.55 1.22 -22.93
N MET A 265 -5.60 1.23 -22.11
CA MET A 265 -6.53 0.11 -22.02
C MET A 265 -7.65 0.25 -23.07
N SER A 266 -8.04 -0.87 -23.68
CA SER A 266 -9.12 -0.90 -24.68
C SER A 266 -10.45 -1.38 -24.10
N ARG A 267 -10.43 -2.37 -23.22
CA ARG A 267 -11.62 -3.03 -22.69
C ARG A 267 -11.34 -3.67 -21.33
N MET A 268 -12.37 -3.69 -20.48
CA MET A 268 -12.38 -4.41 -19.21
C MET A 268 -13.55 -5.39 -19.18
N ASP A 269 -13.21 -6.64 -18.90
CA ASP A 269 -14.14 -7.75 -18.77
C ASP A 269 -14.09 -8.30 -17.34
N ALA A 270 -15.22 -8.81 -16.85
CA ALA A 270 -15.35 -9.51 -15.58
C ALA A 270 -15.67 -10.99 -15.83
N PRO A 271 -14.63 -11.85 -15.99
CA PRO A 271 -14.84 -13.29 -15.97
C PRO A 271 -15.31 -13.75 -14.58
N PRO A 272 -15.96 -14.93 -14.50
CA PRO A 272 -16.34 -15.53 -13.22
C PRO A 272 -15.08 -15.81 -12.37
N ASP A 273 -15.23 -15.66 -11.05
CA ASP A 273 -14.13 -15.81 -10.11
C ASP A 273 -13.71 -17.28 -9.99
N PRO A 274 -12.45 -17.66 -10.35
CA PRO A 274 -11.99 -19.03 -10.26
C PRO A 274 -11.90 -19.56 -8.83
N PHE A 275 -11.84 -18.67 -7.82
CA PHE A 275 -11.62 -19.01 -6.41
C PHE A 275 -12.74 -18.46 -5.50
N ALA A 276 -13.99 -18.64 -5.90
CA ALA A 276 -15.15 -18.21 -5.11
C ALA A 276 -15.30 -19.03 -3.81
N LEU A 277 -15.50 -18.35 -2.67
CA LEU A 277 -15.67 -18.97 -1.35
C LEU A 277 -16.86 -19.91 -1.23
N ASN A 278 -17.93 -19.61 -1.96
CA ASN A 278 -19.08 -20.47 -2.12
C ASN A 278 -19.31 -20.63 -3.62
N PRO A 279 -18.98 -21.76 -4.24
CA PRO A 279 -19.42 -22.01 -5.60
C PRO A 279 -20.95 -21.96 -5.59
N LYS A 280 -21.55 -21.10 -6.42
CA LYS A 280 -23.00 -21.05 -6.59
C LYS A 280 -23.45 -22.26 -7.41
N GLY A 281 -23.37 -23.44 -6.83
CA GLY A 281 -24.13 -24.60 -7.30
C GLY A 281 -25.52 -24.60 -6.64
N PRO A 282 -26.60 -24.94 -7.38
CA PRO A 282 -27.91 -25.14 -6.78
C PRO A 282 -27.90 -26.47 -6.02
N GLY A 283 -27.50 -26.45 -4.75
CA GLY A 283 -27.71 -27.53 -3.79
C GLY A 283 -26.47 -28.37 -3.45
N GLY A 284 -26.19 -28.47 -2.14
CA GLY A 284 -25.62 -29.67 -1.52
C GLY A 284 -24.11 -29.76 -1.36
N GLN A 285 -23.69 -29.82 -0.08
CA GLN A 285 -22.55 -30.57 0.49
C GLN A 285 -21.14 -30.48 -0.12
N LEU A 286 -20.20 -30.19 0.79
CA LEU A 286 -18.76 -30.36 0.62
C LEU A 286 -18.45 -31.87 0.54
N GLY A 287 -18.42 -32.43 -0.67
CA GLY A 287 -18.10 -33.84 -0.88
C GLY A 287 -17.84 -34.15 -2.36
N ASP A 288 -16.63 -34.63 -2.62
CA ASP A 288 -16.18 -35.30 -3.85
C ASP A 288 -16.05 -34.45 -5.13
N LEU A 289 -14.85 -33.90 -5.34
CA LEU A 289 -14.41 -33.38 -6.64
C LEU A 289 -13.64 -34.49 -7.38
N SER A 290 -14.36 -35.52 -7.79
CA SER A 290 -13.92 -36.41 -8.85
C SER A 290 -15.10 -36.71 -9.78
N SER A 291 -14.93 -36.40 -11.07
CA SER A 291 -15.88 -36.54 -12.17
C SER A 291 -16.98 -35.46 -12.31
N SER A 292 -16.69 -34.46 -13.14
CA SER A 292 -17.35 -34.25 -14.44
C SER A 292 -17.11 -32.80 -14.89
N ALA A 293 -16.42 -32.68 -16.02
CA ALA A 293 -16.35 -31.46 -16.80
C ALA A 293 -17.76 -31.12 -17.29
N ALA A 294 -18.45 -30.26 -16.57
CA ALA A 294 -19.59 -29.51 -17.07
C ALA A 294 -19.14 -28.06 -17.18
N GLU A 295 -18.53 -27.75 -18.32
CA GLU A 295 -18.28 -26.39 -18.81
C GLU A 295 -19.64 -25.72 -19.05
N MET A 296 -20.26 -25.21 -17.99
CA MET A 296 -21.11 -24.02 -18.15
C MET A 296 -20.14 -22.86 -18.30
N GLU A 297 -19.90 -22.45 -19.55
CA GLU A 297 -19.27 -21.16 -19.84
C GLU A 297 -20.18 -20.06 -19.28
N GLU A 298 -20.01 -19.72 -18.00
CA GLU A 298 -20.59 -18.49 -17.46
C GLU A 298 -20.03 -17.33 -18.31
N GLU A 299 -20.91 -16.71 -19.09
CA GLU A 299 -20.56 -15.70 -20.08
C GLU A 299 -19.67 -14.61 -19.47
N VAL A 300 -18.51 -14.36 -20.10
CA VAL A 300 -17.60 -13.27 -19.72
C VAL A 300 -18.36 -11.94 -19.87
N LYS A 301 -18.68 -11.32 -18.74
CA LYS A 301 -19.45 -10.08 -18.74
C LYS A 301 -18.55 -8.89 -19.06
N VAL A 302 -18.86 -8.17 -20.11
CA VAL A 302 -18.18 -6.89 -20.44
C VAL A 302 -18.57 -5.85 -19.39
N LEU A 303 -17.59 -5.28 -18.70
CA LEU A 303 -17.83 -4.21 -17.73
C LEU A 303 -17.85 -2.86 -18.43
N SER A 304 -16.83 -2.60 -19.24
CA SER A 304 -16.62 -1.30 -19.87
C SER A 304 -15.66 -1.40 -21.05
N THR A 305 -15.93 -0.58 -22.06
CA THR A 305 -15.08 -0.35 -23.24
C THR A 305 -14.54 1.07 -23.20
N ALA A 306 -13.35 1.29 -23.74
CA ALA A 306 -12.75 2.62 -23.78
C ALA A 306 -13.58 3.57 -24.67
N ASP A 307 -13.86 4.76 -24.14
CA ASP A 307 -14.46 5.84 -24.92
C ASP A 307 -13.32 6.68 -25.52
N PRO A 308 -13.14 6.75 -26.86
CA PRO A 308 -12.00 7.44 -27.47
C PRO A 308 -11.98 8.94 -27.16
N ALA A 309 -13.14 9.54 -26.88
CA ALA A 309 -13.25 10.96 -26.55
C ALA A 309 -12.80 11.31 -25.11
N LYS A 310 -12.76 10.33 -24.20
CA LYS A 310 -12.39 10.52 -22.79
C LYS A 310 -11.08 9.83 -22.43
N GLN A 311 -10.48 9.12 -23.38
CA GLN A 311 -9.30 8.31 -23.19
C GLN A 311 -8.08 9.23 -23.01
N GLU A 312 -7.31 8.97 -21.96
CA GLU A 312 -6.08 9.70 -21.70
C GLU A 312 -5.05 9.43 -22.82
N SER A 313 -4.38 10.47 -23.29
CA SER A 313 -3.35 10.36 -24.33
C SER A 313 -2.06 9.74 -23.77
N LEU A 314 -1.32 9.01 -24.61
CA LEU A 314 0.02 8.49 -24.28
C LEU A 314 1.12 9.56 -24.36
N GLN A 315 0.77 10.80 -24.68
CA GLN A 315 1.71 11.89 -24.82
C GLN A 315 2.12 12.37 -23.43
N ALA A 316 3.35 12.03 -23.04
CA ALA A 316 3.94 12.45 -21.77
C ALA A 316 4.60 13.83 -21.86
N GLU A 317 5.03 14.22 -23.06
CA GLU A 317 5.65 15.51 -23.34
C GLU A 317 4.62 16.44 -23.98
N GLU A 318 4.49 17.65 -23.44
CA GLU A 318 3.72 18.71 -24.06
C GLU A 318 4.46 19.16 -25.32
N VAL A 319 3.81 19.08 -26.48
CA VAL A 319 4.34 19.67 -27.70
C VAL A 319 4.26 21.18 -27.50
N PRO A 320 5.40 21.90 -27.44
CA PRO A 320 5.37 23.34 -27.23
C PRO A 320 4.56 23.99 -28.36
N ASP A 321 3.53 24.76 -28.01
CA ASP A 321 2.76 25.48 -29.01
C ASP A 321 3.67 26.55 -29.63
N PRO A 322 3.88 26.54 -30.96
CA PRO A 322 4.74 27.53 -31.62
C PRO A 322 4.26 28.98 -31.42
N MET A 323 3.00 29.22 -31.00
CA MET A 323 2.49 30.57 -30.66
C MET A 323 2.48 30.89 -29.15
N GLU A 324 2.77 29.95 -28.24
CA GLU A 324 2.85 30.24 -26.78
C GLU A 324 4.09 31.08 -26.40
N GLY A 325 5.05 31.21 -27.30
CA GLY A 325 6.19 32.14 -27.16
C GLY A 325 5.80 33.63 -27.24
N GLU A 326 4.55 33.95 -27.59
CA GLU A 326 4.02 35.31 -27.61
C GLU A 326 3.34 35.73 -26.29
N GLN A 327 3.47 34.92 -25.23
CA GLN A 327 3.11 35.34 -23.87
C GLN A 327 4.15 36.36 -23.37
N THR A 328 4.05 37.60 -23.85
CA THR A 328 4.80 38.73 -23.31
C THR A 328 4.46 38.85 -21.82
N TRP A 329 5.50 38.88 -20.97
CA TRP A 329 5.35 39.45 -19.63
C TRP A 329 4.54 40.75 -19.75
N PRO A 330 3.49 40.97 -18.92
CA PRO A 330 2.68 42.18 -19.01
C PRO A 330 3.59 43.38 -19.15
N SER A 331 3.40 44.16 -20.21
CA SER A 331 4.30 45.25 -20.51
C SER A 331 4.29 46.25 -19.35
N GLU A 332 5.37 47.02 -19.19
CA GLU A 332 5.44 48.00 -18.10
C GLU A 332 4.28 49.01 -18.16
N GLU A 333 3.72 49.21 -19.35
CA GLU A 333 2.54 50.03 -19.62
C GLU A 333 1.26 49.37 -19.11
N GLU A 334 1.05 48.07 -19.36
CA GLU A 334 -0.09 47.31 -18.82
C GLU A 334 -0.06 47.19 -17.29
N LEU A 335 1.14 47.08 -16.70
CA LEU A 335 1.33 47.11 -15.25
C LEU A 335 1.00 48.49 -14.65
N LYS A 336 1.32 49.57 -15.37
CA LYS A 336 0.97 50.95 -14.96
C LYS A 336 -0.53 51.21 -15.09
N GLU A 337 -1.16 50.70 -16.15
CA GLU A 337 -2.61 50.79 -16.32
C GLU A 337 -3.37 49.98 -15.27
N ALA A 338 -2.94 48.76 -14.95
CA ALA A 338 -3.55 47.96 -13.89
C ALA A 338 -3.41 48.62 -12.50
N LYS A 339 -2.23 49.20 -12.20
CA LYS A 339 -2.01 50.01 -10.99
C LYS A 339 -2.93 51.24 -10.99
N GLY A 340 -3.00 51.98 -12.08
CA GLY A 340 -3.89 53.13 -12.23
C GLY A 340 -5.37 52.78 -12.14
N GLN A 341 -5.79 51.62 -12.66
CA GLN A 341 -7.15 51.10 -12.51
C GLN A 341 -7.45 50.69 -11.06
N SER A 342 -6.49 50.09 -10.35
CA SER A 342 -6.62 49.76 -8.93
C SER A 342 -6.72 51.02 -8.05
N GLU A 343 -5.94 52.06 -8.37
CA GLU A 343 -5.97 53.36 -7.70
C GLU A 343 -7.27 54.12 -8.02
N ARG A 344 -7.73 54.09 -9.27
CA ARG A 344 -9.04 54.65 -9.68
C ARG A 344 -10.21 53.91 -9.02
N ALA A 345 -10.15 52.60 -8.84
CA ALA A 345 -11.15 51.84 -8.09
C ALA A 345 -11.17 52.23 -6.59
N CYS A 346 -10.00 52.53 -6.02
CA CYS A 346 -9.87 53.06 -4.65
C CYS A 346 -10.35 54.52 -4.52
N LEU A 347 -10.18 55.33 -5.56
CA LEU A 347 -10.57 56.76 -5.58
C LEU A 347 -12.04 56.99 -5.98
N GLY A 348 -12.62 56.10 -6.78
CA GLY A 348 -14.04 56.10 -7.14
C GLY A 348 -14.96 55.61 -6.01
N SER A 349 -14.39 55.00 -4.96
CA SER A 349 -15.07 54.69 -3.71
C SER A 349 -14.93 55.84 -2.70
N GLY A 350 -15.31 57.04 -3.15
CA GLY A 350 -15.53 58.19 -2.27
C GLY A 350 -16.72 57.93 -1.33
N ALA A 351 -16.40 57.77 -0.05
CA ALA A 351 -17.28 57.99 1.11
C ALA A 351 -18.51 57.08 1.29
N LEU A 352 -18.27 55.86 1.77
CA LEU A 352 -19.09 55.31 2.86
C LEU A 352 -18.15 54.94 4.01
N SER A 353 -18.11 55.80 5.03
CA SER A 353 -17.46 55.49 6.30
C SER A 353 -18.19 54.32 6.96
N TRP A 354 -17.77 53.11 6.67
CA TRP A 354 -18.12 51.96 7.50
C TRP A 354 -17.34 52.08 8.80
N ARG A 355 -18.00 52.59 9.85
CA ARG A 355 -17.59 52.32 11.23
C ARG A 355 -17.62 50.81 11.40
N ALA A 356 -16.46 50.18 11.43
CA ALA A 356 -16.32 48.80 11.85
C ALA A 356 -16.75 48.69 13.33
N PRO A 357 -17.76 47.87 13.68
CA PRO A 357 -17.90 47.42 15.04
C PRO A 357 -16.96 46.23 15.25
N ASN A 358 -16.05 46.39 16.21
CA ASN A 358 -15.36 45.33 16.94
C ASN A 358 -14.34 44.49 16.12
N LEU A 359 -13.06 44.84 16.28
CA LEU A 359 -11.97 43.89 16.20
C LEU A 359 -12.21 42.75 17.20
N ALA A 360 -12.51 41.56 16.70
CA ALA A 360 -12.26 40.32 17.43
C ALA A 360 -10.87 39.82 17.02
N THR A 361 -9.94 39.91 17.97
CA THR A 361 -8.58 39.42 17.89
C THR A 361 -8.58 37.90 17.74
N VAL A 362 -8.26 37.39 16.54
CA VAL A 362 -7.92 35.97 16.37
C VAL A 362 -6.44 35.81 16.72
N ARG A 363 -6.18 35.18 17.87
CA ARG A 363 -4.84 34.70 18.23
C ARG A 363 -4.48 33.55 17.30
N LEU A 364 -3.56 33.79 16.38
CA LEU A 364 -2.74 32.72 15.81
C LEU A 364 -1.74 32.30 16.91
N VAL A 365 -1.85 31.05 17.34
CA VAL A 365 -0.88 30.41 18.22
C VAL A 365 0.38 30.19 17.39
N GLY A 366 1.33 31.11 17.49
CA GLY A 366 2.70 30.92 17.05
C GLY A 366 3.41 29.96 17.99
N PHE A 367 4.01 28.92 17.42
CA PHE A 367 5.00 28.08 18.11
C PHE A 367 6.17 28.96 18.60
N PRO A 368 6.75 28.70 19.79
CA PRO A 368 7.87 29.50 20.29
C PRO A 368 9.15 29.16 19.52
N SER A 369 9.69 30.15 18.80
CA SER A 369 11.09 30.16 18.37
C SER A 369 11.95 30.64 19.54
N GLU A 370 12.92 29.81 19.95
CA GLU A 370 13.89 30.13 20.98
C GLU A 370 14.71 31.38 20.64
N ASN A 371 14.90 32.21 21.66
CA ASN A 371 15.81 33.34 21.67
C ASN A 371 17.27 32.87 21.54
N SER A 372 18.01 33.49 20.63
CA SER A 372 19.46 33.69 20.75
C SER A 372 19.77 35.17 20.59
N PRO A 373 20.42 35.84 21.55
CA PRO A 373 20.96 37.17 21.35
C PRO A 373 22.40 37.08 20.81
N ALA A 374 22.68 37.90 19.81
CA ALA A 374 24.02 38.09 19.29
C ALA A 374 24.82 39.12 20.10
N SER A 375 26.13 38.87 20.13
CA SER A 375 27.23 39.83 20.23
C SER A 375 27.70 40.25 21.62
N GLN A 376 28.84 39.69 22.04
CA GLN A 376 29.97 40.49 22.52
C GLN A 376 31.29 39.87 22.03
N ALA A 377 32.07 40.69 21.34
CA ALA A 377 33.41 40.39 20.87
C ALA A 377 34.41 40.50 22.03
N HIS A 378 35.37 39.57 22.12
CA HIS A 378 36.72 39.85 22.62
C HIS A 378 37.75 38.83 22.09
N LYS A 379 38.96 39.37 21.87
CA LYS A 379 40.16 38.85 21.21
C LYS A 379 40.84 37.65 21.88
N PHE A 380 41.87 37.15 21.17
CA PHE A 380 42.93 36.15 21.47
C PHE A 380 42.59 34.73 20.96
N GLY A 381 43.41 34.01 20.20
CA GLY A 381 44.83 34.13 19.85
C GLY A 381 45.47 32.73 19.91
N SER A 382 46.22 32.34 18.86
CA SER A 382 46.89 31.05 18.65
C SER A 382 45.96 29.87 18.27
N GLY A 383 46.17 29.07 17.23
CA GLY A 383 47.39 28.77 16.50
C GLY A 383 47.70 27.28 16.65
N ARG A 384 47.22 26.44 15.71
CA ARG A 384 47.92 25.21 15.29
C ARG A 384 47.26 24.56 14.07
N VAL A 385 47.96 24.71 12.96
CA VAL A 385 47.83 23.99 11.68
C VAL A 385 48.37 22.57 11.87
N TRP A 386 47.65 21.54 11.41
CA TRP A 386 48.26 20.25 11.07
C TRP A 386 47.72 19.76 9.71
N ARG A 387 48.65 19.63 8.76
CA ARG A 387 48.48 19.11 7.40
C ARG A 387 48.56 17.56 7.39
N PRO A 388 48.11 16.91 6.31
CA PRO A 388 47.92 15.46 6.24
C PRO A 388 49.25 14.72 5.96
N ARG A 389 49.35 13.46 6.40
CA ARG A 389 50.41 12.53 5.97
C ARG A 389 49.86 11.53 4.95
N SER A 390 50.36 11.64 3.73
CA SER A 390 50.49 10.54 2.77
C SER A 390 51.72 9.71 3.12
N VAL A 391 51.63 8.39 3.03
CA VAL A 391 52.79 7.54 2.71
C VAL A 391 52.30 6.43 1.79
N ALA A 392 52.91 6.35 0.60
CA ALA A 392 52.89 5.20 -0.29
C ALA A 392 54.35 4.70 -0.42
N GLY A 393 54.50 3.38 -0.57
CA GLY A 393 55.66 2.75 -1.21
C GLY A 393 56.59 1.95 -0.30
N LEU A 394 56.33 0.66 -0.14
CA LEU A 394 57.08 -0.47 -0.73
C LEU A 394 56.36 -1.79 -0.42
#